data_AF-A0A0L0FYK8-F1
#
_entry.id   AF-A0A0L0FYK8-F1
#
_cell.length_a   1.000
_cell.length_b   1.000
_cell.length_c   1.000
_cell.angle_alpha   90.00
_cell.angle_beta   90.00
_cell.angle_gamma   90.00
#
_symmetry.space_group_name_H-M   'P 1'
#
loop_
_entity.id
_entity.type
_entity.pdbx_description
1 polymer ?
#
loop_
_entity_poly.entity_id
_entity_poly.type
_entity_poly.pdbx_seq_one_letter_code
_entity_poly.pdbx_strand_id
1 'polypeptide(L)'
;MGILAKEQGKVSVEAPSTVETVSKPTDMSKSIAEDILDSISATSDNKHVKSDTIIKSLKKAHALSNKDGAGVIMRALEQVDRWDISYEMFLYACALGWLECVEAIMADTKADINPGDTESECVRLASAHGQTHVVNYLLRDSRVDPTSVNNEALYYATENEHISTVKLLLQDPRVDPSQNGTGPSACVLGMVDVVKTLLEDFRVDPNAEEGLMIRSACGNGQLEVVKVLLADNRVDPTLQEDDALVLACTHGHTDVVEVLLQDARVDPTSQDSEAMVKACEFGFTDIVGRLLKDSRVDLNARNTRCLFRACTNGHADVVEQLLVSDKPLNVAYDHNACLRAACVKNHIQVVELLLKDSRVDPAERQDEALRFSCRYGRDAVVELLLSDERVNPAANNNEPIRTACAMGHLSIVKRLLLESKIDPTAKFYAASTEAYKGSHHGVLKALARDERVDPIEMERYWSMQIEGEFRTL
;
A
#
# COMPACT_ATOMS: atom_id res chain seq x y z
N MET A 1 -32.42 18.57 8.41
CA MET A 1 -32.40 19.21 7.07
C MET A 1 -31.04 18.93 6.46
N GLY A 2 -30.82 18.11 5.43
CA GLY A 2 -31.71 17.47 4.46
C GLY A 2 -31.08 17.59 3.07
N ILE A 3 -30.48 16.48 2.58
CA ILE A 3 -30.24 16.14 1.15
C ILE A 3 -29.12 17.00 0.49
N LEU A 4 -27.89 16.49 0.32
CA LEU A 4 -27.50 15.57 -0.75
C LEU A 4 -26.32 14.69 -0.31
N ALA A 5 -26.59 13.39 -0.22
CA ALA A 5 -25.59 12.34 -0.25
C ALA A 5 -25.39 11.88 -1.70
N LYS A 6 -24.14 11.83 -2.16
CA LYS A 6 -23.58 10.75 -2.99
C LYS A 6 -22.07 10.95 -3.09
N GLU A 7 -21.35 9.83 -3.04
CA GLU A 7 -19.90 9.66 -3.21
C GLU A 7 -19.01 9.87 -1.96
N GLN A 8 -19.15 8.94 -1.00
CA GLN A 8 -17.97 8.34 -0.38
C GLN A 8 -17.67 7.03 -1.10
N GLY A 9 -16.44 6.86 -1.59
CA GLY A 9 -15.97 5.61 -2.17
C GLY A 9 -14.46 5.62 -2.37
N LYS A 10 -13.74 4.91 -1.49
CA LYS A 10 -12.33 4.50 -1.59
C LYS A 10 -11.28 5.61 -1.56
N VAL A 11 -10.72 5.88 -0.38
CA VAL A 11 -9.30 6.20 -0.26
C VAL A 11 -8.58 4.86 -0.22
N SER A 12 -8.28 4.32 -1.40
CA SER A 12 -7.23 3.32 -1.56
C SER A 12 -5.90 4.03 -1.38
N VAL A 13 -5.16 3.67 -0.33
CA VAL A 13 -3.71 3.76 -0.38
C VAL A 13 -3.31 2.78 -1.47
N GLU A 14 -3.08 3.27 -2.68
CA GLU A 14 -2.46 2.49 -3.72
C GLU A 14 -1.00 2.27 -3.30
N ALA A 15 -0.72 1.09 -2.73
CA ALA A 15 0.56 0.45 -2.98
C ALA A 15 0.74 0.41 -4.50
N PRO A 16 1.89 0.84 -5.06
CA PRO A 16 2.11 0.75 -6.49
C PRO A 16 2.01 -0.72 -6.88
N SER A 17 0.90 -1.06 -7.54
CA SER A 17 0.67 -2.36 -8.11
C SER A 17 1.63 -2.57 -9.26
N THR A 18 2.15 -3.78 -9.32
CA THR A 18 2.81 -4.41 -10.45
C THR A 18 4.12 -3.75 -10.88
N VAL A 19 5.21 -4.41 -10.48
CA VAL A 19 6.44 -4.54 -11.25
C VAL A 19 6.06 -4.92 -12.69
N GLU A 20 5.77 -3.93 -13.53
CA GLU A 20 5.93 -4.08 -14.97
C GLU A 20 7.43 -4.05 -15.21
N THR A 21 7.93 -5.25 -15.52
CA THR A 21 9.25 -5.55 -16.08
C THR A 21 10.01 -4.31 -16.52
N VAL A 22 10.96 -3.90 -15.66
CA VAL A 22 12.01 -2.93 -15.97
C VAL A 22 12.51 -3.21 -17.38
N SER A 23 12.19 -2.29 -18.29
CA SER A 23 12.81 -2.28 -19.61
C SER A 23 14.30 -2.22 -19.39
N LYS A 24 15.05 -3.06 -20.10
CA LYS A 24 16.51 -3.18 -19.95
C LYS A 24 17.14 -1.79 -19.97
N PRO A 25 18.27 -1.54 -19.26
CA PRO A 25 18.96 -0.24 -19.21
C PRO A 25 19.18 0.42 -20.59
N THR A 26 19.24 -0.39 -21.65
CA THR A 26 19.36 0.02 -23.04
C THR A 26 18.14 0.74 -23.64
N ASP A 27 16.92 0.52 -23.13
CA ASP A 27 15.70 1.15 -23.68
C ASP A 27 15.45 2.53 -23.06
N MET A 28 15.87 2.76 -21.81
CA MET A 28 15.79 4.08 -21.18
C MET A 28 16.83 5.06 -21.75
N SER A 29 18.06 4.59 -21.99
CA SER A 29 19.09 5.37 -22.71
C SER A 29 18.69 5.72 -24.15
N LYS A 30 17.82 4.91 -24.77
CA LYS A 30 17.27 5.18 -26.10
C LYS A 30 16.18 6.25 -26.05
N SER A 31 15.22 6.13 -25.13
CA SER A 31 14.14 7.11 -24.96
C SER A 31 14.70 8.50 -24.68
N ILE A 32 15.69 8.61 -23.79
CA ILE A 32 16.31 9.90 -23.42
C ILE A 32 17.13 10.46 -24.58
N ALA A 33 17.81 9.58 -25.34
CA ALA A 33 18.46 10.01 -26.57
C ALA A 33 17.46 10.54 -27.59
N GLU A 34 16.29 9.92 -27.72
CA GLU A 34 15.21 10.37 -28.62
C GLU A 34 14.60 11.71 -28.15
N ASP A 35 14.29 11.87 -26.87
CA ASP A 35 13.75 13.12 -26.29
C ASP A 35 14.73 14.31 -26.41
N ILE A 36 16.03 14.06 -26.22
CA ILE A 36 17.08 15.07 -26.42
C ILE A 36 17.26 15.37 -27.91
N LEU A 37 17.25 14.36 -28.79
CA LEU A 37 17.31 14.56 -30.25
C LEU A 37 16.11 15.38 -30.76
N ASP A 38 14.94 15.18 -30.17
CA ASP A 38 13.72 15.92 -30.48
C ASP A 38 13.80 17.36 -29.95
N SER A 39 14.40 17.59 -28.77
CA SER A 39 14.66 18.93 -28.22
C SER A 39 15.65 19.74 -29.08
N ILE A 40 16.75 19.11 -29.53
CA ILE A 40 17.73 19.69 -30.47
C ILE A 40 17.05 20.00 -31.83
N SER A 41 16.08 19.18 -32.23
CA SER A 41 15.29 19.43 -33.44
C SER A 41 14.31 20.59 -33.30
N ALA A 42 13.79 20.84 -32.09
CA ALA A 42 12.78 21.86 -31.80
C ALA A 42 13.36 23.27 -31.59
N THR A 43 14.60 23.40 -31.12
CA THR A 43 15.30 24.70 -30.97
C THR A 43 15.83 25.29 -32.30
N SER A 44 15.53 24.64 -33.44
CA SER A 44 16.24 24.82 -34.73
C SER A 44 15.76 25.98 -35.62
N ASP A 45 14.93 26.89 -35.14
CA ASP A 45 14.31 27.94 -35.97
C ASP A 45 15.26 29.04 -36.49
N ASN A 46 16.58 28.96 -36.26
CA ASN A 46 17.53 29.83 -36.96
C ASN A 46 18.93 29.23 -37.17
N LYS A 47 19.34 29.16 -38.45
CA LYS A 47 20.67 28.80 -39.02
C LYS A 47 20.93 27.31 -39.37
N HIS A 48 20.13 26.87 -40.35
CA HIS A 48 20.41 25.95 -41.47
C HIS A 48 21.73 25.11 -41.55
N VAL A 49 21.53 23.82 -41.88
CA VAL A 49 22.47 22.78 -42.37
C VAL A 49 23.33 22.04 -41.33
N LYS A 50 23.68 22.66 -40.19
CA LYS A 50 24.61 22.05 -39.21
C LYS A 50 23.93 21.06 -38.24
N SER A 51 22.68 21.32 -37.86
CA SER A 51 21.93 20.49 -36.90
C SER A 51 21.63 19.07 -37.44
N ASP A 52 21.17 18.92 -38.68
CA ASP A 52 20.85 17.60 -39.26
C ASP A 52 22.04 16.64 -39.34
N THR A 53 23.24 17.16 -39.64
CA THR A 53 24.46 16.34 -39.72
C THR A 53 24.89 15.85 -38.34
N ILE A 54 24.68 16.68 -37.32
CA ILE A 54 24.97 16.36 -35.93
C ILE A 54 23.93 15.41 -35.37
N ILE A 55 22.63 15.66 -35.56
CA ILE A 55 21.54 14.75 -35.22
C ILE A 55 21.76 13.38 -35.88
N LYS A 56 22.15 13.32 -37.16
CA LYS A 56 22.50 12.05 -37.84
C LYS A 56 23.74 11.40 -37.25
N SER A 57 24.77 12.17 -36.92
CA SER A 57 26.02 11.65 -36.35
C SER A 57 25.81 11.16 -34.92
N LEU A 58 24.95 11.80 -34.15
CA LEU A 58 24.49 11.40 -32.82
C LEU A 58 23.65 10.12 -32.90
N LYS A 59 22.64 10.07 -33.77
CA LYS A 59 21.87 8.84 -34.05
C LYS A 59 22.77 7.68 -34.47
N LYS A 60 23.80 7.97 -35.28
CA LYS A 60 24.79 6.98 -35.72
C LYS A 60 25.74 6.56 -34.59
N ALA A 61 26.22 7.50 -33.79
CA ALA A 61 27.10 7.24 -32.65
C ALA A 61 26.37 6.41 -31.59
N HIS A 62 25.10 6.70 -31.35
CA HIS A 62 24.20 5.92 -30.49
C HIS A 62 23.99 4.48 -30.99
N ALA A 63 23.87 4.29 -32.30
CA ALA A 63 23.74 2.96 -32.89
C ALA A 63 25.05 2.14 -32.86
N LEU A 64 26.17 2.76 -32.50
CA LEU A 64 27.49 2.15 -32.43
C LEU A 64 27.90 1.93 -30.96
N SER A 65 28.89 1.06 -30.72
CA SER A 65 29.43 0.88 -29.36
C SER A 65 30.02 2.19 -28.83
N ASN A 66 30.04 2.41 -27.50
CA ASN A 66 30.47 3.68 -26.89
C ASN A 66 31.82 4.22 -27.41
N LYS A 67 32.80 3.35 -27.67
CA LYS A 67 34.12 3.76 -28.22
C LYS A 67 34.04 4.22 -29.68
N ASP A 68 33.23 3.56 -30.49
CA ASP A 68 33.08 3.90 -31.91
C ASP A 68 32.21 5.15 -32.09
N GLY A 69 31.21 5.33 -31.21
CA GLY A 69 30.37 6.51 -31.15
C GLY A 69 31.15 7.78 -30.83
N ALA A 70 32.05 7.72 -29.85
CA ALA A 70 32.94 8.83 -29.52
C ALA A 70 33.80 9.28 -30.72
N GLY A 71 34.37 8.33 -31.47
CA GLY A 71 35.14 8.62 -32.68
C GLY A 71 34.32 9.17 -33.85
N VAL A 72 33.02 8.87 -33.93
CA VAL A 72 32.11 9.48 -34.91
C VAL A 72 31.84 10.94 -34.55
N ILE A 73 31.68 11.25 -33.26
CA ILE A 73 31.43 12.62 -32.78
C ILE A 73 32.67 13.48 -32.89
N MET A 74 33.84 12.98 -32.51
CA MET A 74 35.11 13.70 -32.68
C MET A 74 35.33 14.12 -34.15
N ARG A 75 35.04 13.23 -35.10
CA ARG A 75 35.10 13.54 -36.54
C ARG A 75 34.00 14.50 -37.00
N ALA A 76 32.83 14.48 -36.37
CA ALA A 76 31.77 15.45 -36.65
C ALA A 76 32.15 16.85 -36.12
N LEU A 77 32.78 16.93 -34.95
CA LEU A 77 33.28 18.18 -34.35
C LEU A 77 34.40 18.82 -35.18
N GLU A 78 35.22 18.04 -35.88
CA GLU A 78 36.21 18.55 -36.84
C GLU A 78 35.58 19.25 -38.07
N GLN A 79 34.31 18.96 -38.37
CA GLN A 79 33.61 19.39 -39.60
C GLN A 79 32.63 20.56 -39.38
N VAL A 80 32.46 21.04 -38.15
CA VAL A 80 31.46 22.07 -37.80
C VAL A 80 32.15 23.31 -37.24
N ASP A 81 31.84 24.50 -37.77
CA ASP A 81 32.29 25.78 -37.18
C ASP A 81 31.66 25.97 -35.78
N ARG A 82 32.54 26.13 -34.80
CA ARG A 82 32.39 25.91 -33.34
C ARG A 82 31.71 27.03 -32.55
N TRP A 83 30.39 27.20 -32.50
CA TRP A 83 29.84 28.22 -31.57
C TRP A 83 28.50 27.91 -30.86
N ASP A 84 27.57 27.11 -31.39
CA ASP A 84 26.23 26.97 -30.76
C ASP A 84 25.83 25.55 -30.31
N ILE A 85 26.67 24.52 -30.53
CA ILE A 85 26.30 23.09 -30.39
C ILE A 85 27.20 22.36 -29.38
N SER A 86 28.05 23.10 -28.66
CA SER A 86 29.04 22.55 -27.73
C SER A 86 28.41 22.02 -26.45
N TYR A 87 27.39 22.71 -25.91
CA TYR A 87 26.86 22.40 -24.58
C TYR A 87 25.90 21.20 -24.57
N GLU A 88 24.91 21.13 -25.46
CA GLU A 88 24.00 19.97 -25.55
C GLU A 88 24.74 18.67 -25.89
N MET A 89 25.71 18.75 -26.82
CA MET A 89 26.60 17.63 -27.15
C MET A 89 27.44 17.19 -25.94
N PHE A 90 27.93 18.16 -25.17
CA PHE A 90 28.66 17.90 -23.94
C PHE A 90 27.78 17.20 -22.89
N LEU A 91 26.55 17.66 -22.67
CA LEU A 91 25.59 17.01 -21.77
C LEU A 91 25.27 15.58 -22.22
N TYR A 92 25.09 15.37 -23.52
CA TYR A 92 24.84 14.04 -24.08
C TYR A 92 26.02 13.08 -23.89
N ALA A 93 27.25 13.56 -24.13
CA ALA A 93 28.46 12.80 -23.86
C ALA A 93 28.58 12.45 -22.36
N CYS A 94 28.14 13.35 -21.47
CA CYS A 94 28.10 13.11 -20.04
C CYS A 94 27.09 12.02 -19.66
N ALA A 95 25.86 12.11 -20.16
CA ALA A 95 24.79 11.14 -19.90
C ALA A 95 25.13 9.72 -20.40
N LEU A 96 25.75 9.61 -21.59
CA LEU A 96 26.11 8.33 -22.19
C LEU A 96 27.44 7.74 -21.73
N GLY A 97 28.22 8.49 -20.95
CA GLY A 97 29.49 8.01 -20.42
C GLY A 97 30.64 8.05 -21.42
N TRP A 98 30.58 8.91 -22.43
CA TRP A 98 31.61 9.05 -23.46
C TRP A 98 32.78 9.90 -22.96
N LEU A 99 33.55 9.35 -22.03
CA LEU A 99 34.61 10.05 -21.32
C LEU A 99 35.61 10.73 -22.27
N GLU A 100 36.07 10.06 -23.32
CA GLU A 100 37.03 10.65 -24.27
C GLU A 100 36.46 11.88 -25.01
N CYS A 101 35.14 11.89 -25.28
CA CYS A 101 34.46 13.05 -25.84
C CYS A 101 34.31 14.18 -24.82
N VAL A 102 33.94 13.84 -23.58
CA VAL A 102 33.86 14.82 -22.48
C VAL A 102 35.21 15.49 -22.27
N GLU A 103 36.30 14.71 -22.22
CA GLU A 103 37.67 15.19 -22.09
C GLU A 103 38.06 16.11 -23.25
N ALA A 104 37.79 15.69 -24.49
CA ALA A 104 38.14 16.46 -25.68
C ALA A 104 37.38 17.78 -25.77
N ILE A 105 36.07 17.78 -25.45
CA ILE A 105 35.24 18.99 -25.45
C ILE A 105 35.70 19.95 -24.34
N MET A 106 36.01 19.43 -23.14
CA MET A 106 36.52 20.23 -22.01
C MET A 106 37.93 20.81 -22.22
N ALA A 107 38.77 20.14 -23.01
CA ALA A 107 40.11 20.61 -23.34
C ALA A 107 40.13 21.66 -24.46
N ASP A 108 39.04 21.80 -25.23
CA ASP A 108 38.97 22.72 -26.35
C ASP A 108 38.72 24.16 -25.88
N THR A 109 39.76 25.00 -25.88
CA THR A 109 39.67 26.40 -25.46
C THR A 109 38.81 27.29 -26.35
N LYS A 110 38.34 26.78 -27.50
CA LYS A 110 37.35 27.48 -28.34
C LYS A 110 35.93 26.96 -28.15
N ALA A 111 35.71 25.89 -27.39
CA ALA A 111 34.38 25.46 -27.01
C ALA A 111 33.87 26.42 -25.92
N ASP A 112 32.82 27.17 -26.22
CA ASP A 112 32.13 27.97 -25.20
C ASP A 112 31.26 27.03 -24.37
N ILE A 113 31.89 26.37 -23.39
CA ILE A 113 31.21 25.50 -22.43
C ILE A 113 31.51 25.98 -21.01
N ASN A 114 30.45 26.03 -20.22
CA ASN A 114 30.57 26.21 -18.79
C ASN A 114 29.94 24.98 -18.10
N PRO A 115 30.75 24.02 -17.62
CA PRO A 115 30.23 22.81 -16.98
C PRO A 115 29.56 23.09 -15.62
N GLY A 116 29.71 24.31 -15.09
CA GLY A 116 28.97 24.82 -13.93
C GLY A 116 27.73 25.65 -14.26
N ASP A 117 27.41 25.85 -15.54
CA ASP A 117 26.19 26.57 -15.95
C ASP A 117 24.94 25.74 -15.69
N THR A 118 23.75 26.36 -15.80
CA THR A 118 22.44 25.69 -15.72
C THR A 118 22.34 24.72 -14.54
N GLU A 119 22.83 25.18 -13.38
CA GLU A 119 22.80 24.39 -12.15
C GLU A 119 23.57 23.06 -12.28
N SER A 120 24.76 23.11 -12.92
CA SER A 120 25.67 21.97 -13.10
C SER A 120 24.98 20.72 -13.68
N GLU A 121 24.17 20.89 -14.71
CA GLU A 121 23.39 19.81 -15.34
C GLU A 121 24.23 18.60 -15.77
N CYS A 122 25.48 18.83 -16.21
CA CYS A 122 26.37 17.76 -16.68
C CYS A 122 26.65 16.68 -15.63
N VAL A 123 26.88 17.08 -14.36
CA VAL A 123 27.14 16.12 -13.28
C VAL A 123 25.86 15.43 -12.82
N ARG A 124 24.71 16.13 -12.86
CA ARG A 124 23.40 15.53 -12.56
C ARG A 124 23.05 14.42 -13.56
N LEU A 125 23.15 14.70 -14.87
CA LEU A 125 22.87 13.71 -15.93
C LEU A 125 23.85 12.53 -15.90
N ALA A 126 25.15 12.79 -15.76
CA ALA A 126 26.14 11.73 -15.62
C ALA A 126 25.85 10.85 -14.39
N SER A 127 25.36 11.45 -13.30
CA SER A 127 25.03 10.74 -12.06
C SER A 127 23.74 9.92 -12.18
N ALA A 128 22.70 10.48 -12.78
CA ALA A 128 21.43 9.80 -13.05
C ALA A 128 21.59 8.55 -13.93
N HIS A 129 22.62 8.52 -14.78
CA HIS A 129 22.95 7.39 -15.65
C HIS A 129 24.12 6.53 -15.17
N GLY A 130 24.64 6.79 -13.98
CA GLY A 130 25.64 5.92 -13.36
C GLY A 130 27.01 5.98 -14.02
N GLN A 131 27.31 7.07 -14.72
CA GLN A 131 28.57 7.26 -15.43
C GLN A 131 29.70 7.68 -14.48
N THR A 132 30.06 6.79 -13.55
CA THR A 132 31.01 7.08 -12.44
C THR A 132 32.34 7.68 -12.93
N HIS A 133 32.86 7.20 -14.07
CA HIS A 133 34.12 7.70 -14.64
C HIS A 133 34.01 9.14 -15.16
N VAL A 134 32.88 9.48 -15.77
CA VAL A 134 32.58 10.85 -16.22
C VAL A 134 32.37 11.75 -15.01
N VAL A 135 31.57 11.33 -14.02
CA VAL A 135 31.38 12.09 -12.78
C VAL A 135 32.74 12.37 -12.12
N ASN A 136 33.61 11.37 -11.99
CA ASN A 136 34.94 11.54 -11.41
C ASN A 136 35.81 12.53 -12.19
N TYR A 137 35.68 12.57 -13.51
CA TYR A 137 36.37 13.55 -14.34
C TYR A 137 35.80 14.97 -14.13
N LEU A 138 34.47 15.11 -14.20
CA LEU A 138 33.77 16.39 -14.04
C LEU A 138 34.06 17.05 -12.69
N LEU A 139 34.07 16.29 -11.60
CA LEU A 139 34.31 16.80 -10.24
C LEU A 139 35.71 17.43 -10.05
N ARG A 140 36.66 17.17 -10.97
CA ARG A 140 37.99 17.82 -10.94
C ARG A 140 37.95 19.26 -11.42
N ASP A 141 36.94 19.65 -12.18
CA ASP A 141 36.74 21.02 -12.62
C ASP A 141 36.04 21.81 -11.50
N SER A 142 36.70 22.85 -10.99
CA SER A 142 36.16 23.65 -9.87
C SER A 142 34.87 24.39 -10.20
N ARG A 143 34.51 24.51 -11.48
CA ARG A 143 33.25 25.13 -11.92
C ARG A 143 32.06 24.21 -11.70
N VAL A 144 32.27 22.89 -11.73
CA VAL A 144 31.20 21.90 -11.53
C VAL A 144 30.82 21.87 -10.06
N ASP A 145 29.55 22.18 -9.76
CA ASP A 145 29.00 22.10 -8.42
C ASP A 145 28.15 20.82 -8.25
N PRO A 146 28.65 19.79 -7.54
CA PRO A 146 27.88 18.57 -7.29
C PRO A 146 26.70 18.78 -6.35
N THR A 147 26.62 19.93 -5.68
CA THR A 147 25.55 20.27 -4.74
C THR A 147 24.39 21.01 -5.40
N SER A 148 24.52 21.30 -6.70
CA SER A 148 23.53 22.07 -7.42
C SER A 148 22.17 21.41 -7.41
N VAL A 149 21.13 22.26 -7.38
CA VAL A 149 19.72 21.87 -7.20
C VAL A 149 19.55 20.89 -6.05
N ASN A 150 20.02 21.29 -4.86
CA ASN A 150 19.84 20.51 -3.64
C ASN A 150 20.40 19.08 -3.76
N ASN A 151 21.66 18.92 -4.17
CA ASN A 151 22.32 17.61 -4.34
C ASN A 151 21.57 16.63 -5.28
N GLU A 152 20.90 17.12 -6.33
CA GLU A 152 20.20 16.25 -7.28
C GLU A 152 21.11 15.20 -7.92
N ALA A 153 22.40 15.49 -8.12
CA ALA A 153 23.35 14.49 -8.62
C ALA A 153 23.45 13.27 -7.69
N LEU A 154 23.52 13.49 -6.38
CA LEU A 154 23.55 12.42 -5.38
C LEU A 154 22.21 11.70 -5.29
N TYR A 155 21.10 12.46 -5.31
CA TYR A 155 19.75 11.91 -5.29
C TYR A 155 19.49 10.99 -6.50
N TYR A 156 19.73 11.46 -7.73
CA TYR A 156 19.52 10.64 -8.92
C TYR A 156 20.45 9.43 -8.99
N ALA A 157 21.70 9.54 -8.53
CA ALA A 157 22.57 8.38 -8.41
C ALA A 157 22.01 7.35 -7.40
N THR A 158 21.32 7.80 -6.36
CA THR A 158 20.70 6.93 -5.34
C THR A 158 19.43 6.29 -5.87
N GLU A 159 18.50 7.08 -6.42
CA GLU A 159 17.22 6.60 -6.98
C GLU A 159 17.41 5.60 -8.12
N ASN A 160 18.47 5.76 -8.93
CA ASN A 160 18.81 4.83 -10.02
C ASN A 160 19.80 3.73 -9.58
N GLU A 161 20.01 3.56 -8.26
CA GLU A 161 20.82 2.49 -7.64
C GLU A 161 22.29 2.45 -8.10
N HIS A 162 22.85 3.59 -8.48
CA HIS A 162 24.23 3.71 -8.97
C HIS A 162 25.23 3.83 -7.80
N ILE A 163 25.38 2.74 -7.03
CA ILE A 163 26.18 2.67 -5.79
C ILE A 163 27.59 3.25 -5.95
N SER A 164 28.30 2.93 -7.05
CA SER A 164 29.66 3.44 -7.28
C SER A 164 29.70 4.96 -7.45
N THR A 165 28.69 5.53 -8.12
CA THR A 165 28.56 6.97 -8.29
C THR A 165 28.14 7.65 -7.00
N VAL A 166 27.22 7.05 -6.22
CA VAL A 166 26.86 7.53 -4.88
C VAL A 166 28.09 7.61 -3.97
N LYS A 167 28.85 6.51 -3.86
CA LYS A 167 30.07 6.47 -3.05
C LYS A 167 31.12 7.49 -3.51
N LEU A 168 31.24 7.72 -4.81
CA LEU A 168 32.14 8.74 -5.37
C LEU A 168 31.68 10.16 -5.00
N LEU A 169 30.39 10.48 -5.15
CA LEU A 169 29.85 11.80 -4.84
C LEU A 169 29.96 12.11 -3.34
N LEU A 170 29.74 11.12 -2.48
CA LEU A 170 29.90 11.26 -1.02
C LEU A 170 31.35 11.52 -0.57
N GLN A 171 32.35 11.24 -1.42
CA GLN A 171 33.74 11.59 -1.14
C GLN A 171 34.06 13.07 -1.41
N ASP A 172 33.21 13.77 -2.19
CA ASP A 172 33.41 15.20 -2.44
C ASP A 172 32.99 15.99 -1.20
N PRO A 173 33.91 16.76 -0.57
CA PRO A 173 33.63 17.45 0.69
C PRO A 173 32.56 18.53 0.59
N ARG A 174 32.22 18.97 -0.63
CA ARG A 174 31.14 19.93 -0.86
C ARG A 174 29.77 19.28 -0.67
N VAL A 175 29.64 17.99 -0.96
CA VAL A 175 28.37 17.26 -0.89
C VAL A 175 27.98 17.05 0.57
N ASP A 176 26.81 17.57 0.92
CA ASP A 176 26.18 17.37 2.23
C ASP A 176 25.20 16.18 2.19
N PRO A 177 25.54 15.01 2.73
CA PRO A 177 24.73 13.79 2.62
C PRO A 177 23.34 13.89 3.27
N SER A 178 23.10 14.87 4.14
CA SER A 178 21.79 15.05 4.78
C SER A 178 20.74 15.75 3.91
N GLN A 179 21.14 16.29 2.75
CA GLN A 179 20.21 17.00 1.87
C GLN A 179 19.43 16.04 0.95
N ASN A 180 18.24 16.51 0.55
CA ASN A 180 17.40 15.92 -0.50
C ASN A 180 16.98 14.46 -0.29
N GLY A 181 16.87 14.00 0.96
CA GLY A 181 16.30 12.69 1.26
C GLY A 181 17.15 11.49 0.84
N THR A 182 18.44 11.67 0.54
CA THR A 182 19.34 10.58 0.09
C THR A 182 19.34 9.39 1.06
N GLY A 183 19.40 9.64 2.37
CA GLY A 183 19.35 8.60 3.40
C GLY A 183 18.05 7.79 3.36
N PRO A 184 16.88 8.42 3.51
CA PRO A 184 15.59 7.76 3.33
C PRO A 184 15.44 7.00 2.01
N SER A 185 15.82 7.57 0.86
CA SER A 185 15.80 6.89 -0.45
C SER A 185 16.65 5.62 -0.45
N ALA A 186 17.89 5.70 0.04
CA ALA A 186 18.75 4.52 0.18
C ALA A 186 18.13 3.45 1.09
N CYS A 187 17.40 3.87 2.14
CA CYS A 187 16.66 2.97 3.02
C CYS A 187 15.45 2.32 2.34
N VAL A 188 14.70 3.04 1.49
CA VAL A 188 13.57 2.47 0.72
C VAL A 188 14.07 1.41 -0.27
N LEU A 189 15.16 1.73 -0.97
CA LEU A 189 15.75 0.88 -2.02
C LEU A 189 16.59 -0.29 -1.47
N GLY A 190 16.82 -0.35 -0.15
CA GLY A 190 17.60 -1.43 0.45
C GLY A 190 19.11 -1.34 0.18
N MET A 191 19.63 -0.14 -0.10
CA MET A 191 21.04 0.09 -0.47
C MET A 191 21.96 0.04 0.77
N VAL A 192 22.14 -1.16 1.34
CA VAL A 192 22.90 -1.41 2.57
C VAL A 192 24.27 -0.71 2.60
N ASP A 193 25.01 -0.79 1.50
CA ASP A 193 26.34 -0.21 1.37
C ASP A 193 26.32 1.33 1.40
N VAL A 194 25.32 1.95 0.78
CA VAL A 194 25.16 3.42 0.80
C VAL A 194 24.75 3.86 2.20
N VAL A 195 23.81 3.16 2.85
CA VAL A 195 23.41 3.47 4.23
C VAL A 195 24.60 3.39 5.17
N LYS A 196 25.46 2.37 5.06
CA LYS A 196 26.70 2.29 5.84
C LYS A 196 27.61 3.50 5.61
N THR A 197 27.86 3.87 4.35
CA THR A 197 28.69 5.03 4.02
C THR A 197 28.09 6.34 4.55
N LEU A 198 26.76 6.50 4.49
CA LEU A 198 26.08 7.67 5.05
C LEU A 198 26.23 7.73 6.57
N LEU A 199 26.09 6.60 7.28
CA LEU A 199 26.25 6.54 8.72
C LEU A 199 27.70 6.80 9.17
N GLU A 200 28.70 6.54 8.34
CA GLU A 200 30.10 6.91 8.63
C GLU A 200 30.31 8.44 8.63
N ASP A 201 29.47 9.20 7.94
CA ASP A 201 29.53 10.67 7.93
C ASP A 201 28.81 11.27 9.15
N PHE A 202 29.54 12.02 9.97
CA PHE A 202 29.02 12.63 11.20
C PHE A 202 27.95 13.71 10.93
N ARG A 203 27.87 14.24 9.70
CA ARG A 203 26.87 15.23 9.30
C ARG A 203 25.48 14.62 9.11
N VAL A 204 25.40 13.30 8.89
CA VAL A 204 24.14 12.58 8.81
C VAL A 204 23.59 12.35 10.21
N ASP A 205 22.45 12.99 10.50
CA ASP A 205 21.61 12.64 11.64
C ASP A 205 20.60 11.56 11.19
N PRO A 206 20.76 10.29 11.62
CA PRO A 206 19.86 9.22 11.19
C PRO A 206 18.46 9.32 11.82
N ASN A 207 18.27 10.21 12.81
CA ASN A 207 16.96 10.51 13.41
C ASN A 207 16.28 11.72 12.80
N ALA A 208 16.88 12.35 11.78
CA ALA A 208 16.26 13.46 11.06
C ALA A 208 14.86 13.09 10.55
N GLU A 209 13.99 14.10 10.47
CA GLU A 209 12.59 13.94 10.06
C GLU A 209 11.85 12.86 10.87
N GLU A 210 12.08 12.84 12.18
CA GLU A 210 11.41 11.92 13.10
C GLU A 210 11.70 10.44 12.77
N GLY A 211 12.97 10.13 12.49
CA GLY A 211 13.43 8.77 12.22
C GLY A 211 13.03 8.24 10.85
N LEU A 212 12.94 9.11 9.84
CA LEU A 212 12.46 8.72 8.50
C LEU A 212 13.32 7.58 7.89
N MET A 213 14.63 7.54 8.14
CA MET A 213 15.49 6.45 7.66
C MET A 213 15.05 5.07 8.15
N ILE A 214 14.84 4.91 9.46
CA ILE A 214 14.42 3.63 10.04
C ILE A 214 12.97 3.29 9.69
N ARG A 215 12.08 4.28 9.68
CA ARG A 215 10.67 4.10 9.28
C ARG A 215 10.55 3.65 7.82
N SER A 216 11.31 4.26 6.90
CA SER A 216 11.37 3.87 5.49
C SER A 216 11.93 2.46 5.31
N ALA A 217 13.02 2.11 5.99
CA ALA A 217 13.57 0.76 5.93
C ALA A 217 12.57 -0.28 6.45
N CYS A 218 11.90 0.01 7.57
CA CYS A 218 10.95 -0.92 8.19
C CYS A 218 9.67 -1.08 7.37
N GLY A 219 9.10 0.01 6.84
CA GLY A 219 7.90 -0.03 6.00
C GLY A 219 8.11 -0.73 4.66
N ASN A 220 9.34 -0.73 4.13
CA ASN A 220 9.69 -1.41 2.88
C ASN A 220 10.32 -2.80 3.08
N GLY A 221 10.42 -3.29 4.33
CA GLY A 221 10.89 -4.66 4.60
C GLY A 221 12.40 -4.85 4.39
N GLN A 222 13.19 -3.78 4.47
CA GLN A 222 14.62 -3.80 4.15
C GLN A 222 15.42 -4.30 5.36
N LEU A 223 15.31 -5.60 5.65
CA LEU A 223 15.87 -6.25 6.85
C LEU A 223 17.34 -5.91 7.13
N GLU A 224 18.19 -6.01 6.12
CA GLU A 224 19.63 -5.77 6.28
C GLU A 224 19.93 -4.29 6.53
N VAL A 225 19.15 -3.37 5.96
CA VAL A 225 19.24 -1.93 6.29
C VAL A 225 18.80 -1.69 7.72
N VAL A 226 17.69 -2.28 8.17
CA VAL A 226 17.21 -2.16 9.56
C VAL A 226 18.27 -2.62 10.56
N LYS A 227 18.92 -3.76 10.30
CA LYS A 227 20.02 -4.25 11.15
C LYS A 227 21.20 -3.27 11.20
N VAL A 228 21.58 -2.69 10.06
CA VAL A 228 22.65 -1.69 10.00
C VAL A 228 22.28 -0.44 10.78
N LEU A 229 21.05 0.06 10.64
CA LEU A 229 20.57 1.24 11.36
C LEU A 229 20.54 0.98 12.87
N LEU A 230 19.98 -0.14 13.33
CA LEU A 230 19.91 -0.47 14.75
C LEU A 230 21.27 -0.75 15.40
N ALA A 231 22.29 -1.08 14.61
CA ALA A 231 23.67 -1.21 15.09
C ALA A 231 24.34 0.15 15.36
N ASP A 232 23.81 1.25 14.80
CA ASP A 232 24.28 2.62 15.09
C ASP A 232 23.55 3.16 16.33
N ASN A 233 24.31 3.45 17.38
CA ASN A 233 23.77 3.94 18.66
C ASN A 233 23.04 5.29 18.58
N ARG A 234 23.23 6.04 17.48
CA ARG A 234 22.50 7.29 17.26
C ARG A 234 21.05 7.03 16.86
N VAL A 235 20.74 5.88 16.26
CA VAL A 235 19.39 5.57 15.76
C VAL A 235 18.45 5.28 16.92
N ASP A 236 17.32 5.99 16.95
CA ASP A 236 16.22 5.76 17.87
C ASP A 236 15.01 5.12 17.14
N PRO A 237 14.75 3.82 17.34
CA PRO A 237 13.62 3.15 16.71
C PRO A 237 12.26 3.51 17.32
N THR A 238 12.22 4.27 18.42
CA THR A 238 10.99 4.60 19.16
C THR A 238 10.33 5.90 18.72
N LEU A 239 10.96 6.62 17.78
CA LEU A 239 10.43 7.88 17.25
C LEU A 239 9.03 7.71 16.65
N GLN A 240 8.20 8.76 16.82
CA GLN A 240 6.79 8.75 16.44
C GLN A 240 5.98 7.62 17.10
N GLU A 241 6.25 7.35 18.38
CA GLU A 241 5.54 6.31 19.14
C GLU A 241 5.69 4.93 18.46
N ASP A 242 6.93 4.52 18.22
CA ASP A 242 7.29 3.22 17.62
C ASP A 242 6.70 2.99 16.21
N ASP A 243 6.50 4.05 15.42
CA ASP A 243 5.87 3.97 14.09
C ASP A 243 6.63 3.03 13.13
N ALA A 244 7.94 2.86 13.31
CA ALA A 244 8.72 1.88 12.55
C ALA A 244 8.19 0.43 12.71
N LEU A 245 7.80 0.04 13.94
CA LEU A 245 7.18 -1.25 14.21
C LEU A 245 5.77 -1.33 13.61
N VAL A 246 4.99 -0.24 13.72
CA VAL A 246 3.63 -0.17 13.16
C VAL A 246 3.67 -0.32 11.63
N LEU A 247 4.61 0.33 10.95
CA LEU A 247 4.81 0.24 9.50
C LEU A 247 5.23 -1.17 9.06
N ALA A 248 6.14 -1.82 9.79
CA ALA A 248 6.53 -3.21 9.52
C ALA A 248 5.34 -4.18 9.69
N CYS A 249 4.54 -4.01 10.75
CA CYS A 249 3.32 -4.78 10.98
C CYS A 249 2.21 -4.50 9.94
N THR A 250 2.12 -3.26 9.44
CA THR A 250 1.13 -2.86 8.44
C THR A 250 1.41 -3.48 7.07
N HIS A 251 2.68 -3.64 6.71
CA HIS A 251 3.08 -4.17 5.40
C HIS A 251 3.50 -5.65 5.42
N GLY A 252 3.53 -6.29 6.60
CA GLY A 252 3.71 -7.74 6.71
C GLY A 252 5.17 -8.21 6.79
N HIS A 253 6.09 -7.33 7.17
CA HIS A 253 7.54 -7.62 7.19
C HIS A 253 7.94 -8.34 8.50
N THR A 254 7.67 -9.64 8.54
CA THR A 254 7.78 -10.47 9.75
C THR A 254 9.19 -10.51 10.36
N ASP A 255 10.20 -10.62 9.52
CA ASP A 255 11.62 -10.61 9.87
C ASP A 255 12.08 -9.24 10.40
N VAL A 256 11.60 -8.14 9.82
CA VAL A 256 11.82 -6.79 10.38
C VAL A 256 11.17 -6.66 11.75
N VAL A 257 9.92 -7.11 11.92
CA VAL A 257 9.23 -7.10 13.22
C VAL A 257 10.03 -7.91 14.26
N GLU A 258 10.55 -9.08 13.89
CA GLU A 258 11.35 -9.90 14.79
C GLU A 258 12.63 -9.19 15.26
N VAL A 259 13.32 -8.47 14.36
CA VAL A 259 14.50 -7.66 14.72
C VAL A 259 14.13 -6.47 15.60
N LEU A 260 13.05 -5.74 15.29
CA LEU A 260 12.61 -4.60 16.09
C LEU A 260 12.22 -5.03 17.52
N LEU A 261 11.52 -6.15 17.68
CA LEU A 261 11.12 -6.65 19.00
C LEU A 261 12.30 -7.17 19.85
N GLN A 262 13.46 -7.41 19.25
CA GLN A 262 14.70 -7.72 20.00
C GLN A 262 15.36 -6.47 20.58
N ASP A 263 15.07 -5.28 20.05
CA ASP A 263 15.54 -4.02 20.63
C ASP A 263 14.70 -3.69 21.88
N ALA A 264 15.36 -3.67 23.04
CA ALA A 264 14.70 -3.48 24.33
C ALA A 264 14.03 -2.10 24.47
N ARG A 265 14.35 -1.14 23.60
CA ARG A 265 13.73 0.20 23.59
C ARG A 265 12.34 0.18 22.96
N VAL A 266 12.08 -0.73 22.02
CA VAL A 266 10.83 -0.78 21.26
C VAL A 266 9.68 -1.26 22.14
N ASP A 267 8.58 -0.52 22.13
CA ASP A 267 7.35 -0.87 22.83
C ASP A 267 6.26 -1.36 21.87
N PRO A 268 5.94 -2.67 21.82
CA PRO A 268 4.86 -3.20 20.98
C PRO A 268 3.46 -2.75 21.42
N THR A 269 3.35 -2.08 22.58
CA THR A 269 2.08 -1.55 23.10
C THR A 269 1.88 -0.06 22.82
N SER A 270 2.86 0.59 22.18
CA SER A 270 2.79 1.99 21.75
C SER A 270 1.58 2.27 20.85
N GLN A 271 1.13 3.52 20.83
CA GLN A 271 -0.09 3.96 20.13
C GLN A 271 -1.32 3.07 20.44
N ASP A 272 -1.51 2.73 21.71
CA ASP A 272 -2.58 1.83 22.16
C ASP A 272 -2.55 0.46 21.42
N SER A 273 -1.36 -0.11 21.24
CA SER A 273 -1.10 -1.39 20.55
C SER A 273 -1.46 -1.40 19.06
N GLU A 274 -1.26 -0.29 18.35
CA GLU A 274 -1.57 -0.18 16.91
C GLU A 274 -0.85 -1.25 16.07
N ALA A 275 0.40 -1.60 16.42
CA ALA A 275 1.15 -2.67 15.74
C ALA A 275 0.39 -4.02 15.72
N MET A 276 -0.16 -4.44 16.87
CA MET A 276 -0.99 -5.65 16.96
C MET A 276 -2.31 -5.49 16.20
N VAL A 277 -2.94 -4.31 16.28
CA VAL A 277 -4.18 -4.03 15.54
C VAL A 277 -3.96 -4.14 14.04
N LYS A 278 -2.86 -3.61 13.51
CA LYS A 278 -2.49 -3.67 12.09
C LYS A 278 -2.18 -5.09 11.63
N ALA A 279 -1.38 -5.83 12.39
CA ALA A 279 -1.10 -7.25 12.09
C ALA A 279 -2.42 -8.06 12.02
N CYS A 280 -3.35 -7.82 12.94
CA CYS A 280 -4.66 -8.47 12.94
C CYS A 280 -5.60 -7.96 11.84
N GLU A 281 -5.53 -6.68 11.47
CA GLU A 281 -6.34 -6.08 10.41
C GLU A 281 -5.98 -6.64 9.03
N PHE A 282 -4.68 -6.86 8.77
CA PHE A 282 -4.19 -7.38 7.50
C PHE A 282 -3.98 -8.90 7.48
N GLY A 283 -4.09 -9.58 8.62
CA GLY A 283 -4.11 -11.05 8.67
C GLY A 283 -2.72 -11.68 8.71
N PHE A 284 -1.70 -10.97 9.21
CA PHE A 284 -0.34 -11.48 9.28
C PHE A 284 -0.15 -12.38 10.50
N THR A 285 -0.59 -13.63 10.39
CA THR A 285 -0.56 -14.66 11.45
C THR A 285 0.82 -14.83 12.09
N ASP A 286 1.90 -14.82 11.31
CA ASP A 286 3.26 -14.96 11.86
C ASP A 286 3.65 -13.76 12.74
N ILE A 287 3.29 -12.54 12.33
CA ILE A 287 3.52 -11.31 13.09
C ILE A 287 2.70 -11.31 14.37
N VAL A 288 1.42 -11.67 14.29
CA VAL A 288 0.56 -11.84 15.48
C VAL A 288 1.19 -12.83 16.45
N GLY A 289 1.71 -13.96 15.95
CA GLY A 289 2.42 -14.94 16.75
C GLY A 289 3.72 -14.44 17.39
N ARG A 290 4.44 -13.52 16.75
CA ARG A 290 5.62 -12.88 17.35
C ARG A 290 5.21 -11.90 18.44
N LEU A 291 4.24 -11.03 18.18
CA LEU A 291 3.75 -10.05 19.15
C LEU A 291 3.12 -10.72 20.38
N LEU A 292 2.40 -11.83 20.21
CA LEU A 292 1.81 -12.59 21.31
C LEU A 292 2.84 -13.16 22.30
N LYS A 293 4.09 -13.37 21.87
CA LYS A 293 5.17 -13.82 22.77
C LYS A 293 5.66 -12.72 23.69
N ASP A 294 5.45 -11.44 23.34
CA ASP A 294 5.82 -10.34 24.20
C ASP A 294 4.84 -10.23 25.37
N SER A 295 5.36 -10.25 26.60
CA SER A 295 4.54 -10.21 27.81
C SER A 295 3.74 -8.91 27.97
N ARG A 296 4.20 -7.81 27.37
CA ARG A 296 3.58 -6.48 27.49
C ARG A 296 2.26 -6.38 26.72
N VAL A 297 2.10 -7.13 25.64
CA VAL A 297 0.92 -7.08 24.77
C VAL A 297 -0.36 -7.42 25.53
N ASP A 298 -1.32 -6.50 25.50
CA ASP A 298 -2.70 -6.68 25.98
C ASP A 298 -3.67 -6.79 24.80
N LEU A 299 -4.36 -7.93 24.71
CA LEU A 299 -5.33 -8.18 23.63
C LEU A 299 -6.63 -7.37 23.80
N ASN A 300 -6.89 -6.82 24.98
CA ASN A 300 -8.08 -6.01 25.24
C ASN A 300 -7.88 -4.52 24.97
N ALA A 301 -6.67 -4.11 24.57
CA ALA A 301 -6.36 -2.74 24.19
C ALA A 301 -7.38 -2.19 23.17
N ARG A 302 -7.76 -0.92 23.38
CA ARG A 302 -8.80 -0.22 22.59
C ARG A 302 -10.08 -1.02 22.43
N ASN A 303 -10.51 -1.68 23.50
CA ASN A 303 -11.69 -2.50 23.52
C ASN A 303 -11.64 -3.69 22.55
N THR A 304 -10.58 -4.50 22.65
CA THR A 304 -10.43 -5.73 21.84
C THR A 304 -10.40 -5.45 20.33
N ARG A 305 -9.80 -4.32 19.94
CA ARG A 305 -9.78 -3.83 18.54
C ARG A 305 -9.10 -4.82 17.59
N CYS A 306 -8.04 -5.50 18.05
CA CYS A 306 -7.29 -6.47 17.26
C CYS A 306 -8.18 -7.63 16.79
N LEU A 307 -8.88 -8.31 17.71
CA LEU A 307 -9.83 -9.38 17.39
C LEU A 307 -10.96 -8.85 16.50
N PHE A 308 -11.53 -7.69 16.81
CA PHE A 308 -12.59 -7.12 15.99
C PHE A 308 -12.17 -6.90 14.53
N ARG A 309 -10.95 -6.42 14.29
CA ARG A 309 -10.39 -6.24 12.94
C ARG A 309 -10.18 -7.57 12.23
N ALA A 310 -9.58 -8.55 12.90
CA ALA A 310 -9.40 -9.89 12.35
C ALA A 310 -10.75 -10.54 11.96
N CYS A 311 -11.75 -10.46 12.85
CA CYS A 311 -13.09 -10.99 12.59
C CYS A 311 -13.82 -10.26 11.46
N THR A 312 -13.69 -8.93 11.38
CA THR A 312 -14.36 -8.13 10.33
C THR A 312 -13.75 -8.37 8.94
N ASN A 313 -12.45 -8.65 8.87
CA ASN A 313 -11.74 -8.90 7.62
C ASN A 313 -11.64 -10.38 7.25
N GLY A 314 -12.03 -11.29 8.14
CA GLY A 314 -12.17 -12.72 7.82
C GLY A 314 -10.91 -13.54 8.04
N HIS A 315 -9.96 -13.05 8.84
CA HIS A 315 -8.66 -13.68 9.07
C HIS A 315 -8.79 -14.81 10.10
N ALA A 316 -9.31 -15.96 9.67
CA ALA A 316 -9.62 -17.09 10.54
C ALA A 316 -8.39 -17.60 11.34
N ASP A 317 -7.23 -17.70 10.71
CA ASP A 317 -6.00 -18.18 11.37
C ASP A 317 -5.56 -17.23 12.51
N VAL A 318 -5.65 -15.91 12.28
CA VAL A 318 -5.40 -14.91 13.33
C VAL A 318 -6.43 -15.04 14.44
N VAL A 319 -7.72 -15.20 14.11
CA VAL A 319 -8.79 -15.35 15.11
C VAL A 319 -8.53 -16.60 15.96
N GLU A 320 -8.25 -17.74 15.35
CA GLU A 320 -7.92 -18.98 16.06
C GLU A 320 -6.74 -18.76 17.00
N GLN A 321 -5.66 -18.16 16.51
CA GLN A 321 -4.47 -17.88 17.30
C GLN A 321 -4.73 -16.94 18.50
N LEU A 322 -5.58 -15.92 18.34
CA LEU A 322 -5.99 -15.04 19.42
C LEU A 322 -6.86 -15.77 20.46
N LEU A 323 -7.78 -16.64 20.02
CA LEU A 323 -8.70 -17.37 20.90
C LEU A 323 -8.00 -18.40 21.79
N VAL A 324 -6.97 -19.08 21.25
CA VAL A 324 -6.19 -20.11 21.97
C VAL A 324 -5.00 -19.54 22.76
N SER A 325 -4.78 -18.23 22.69
CA SER A 325 -3.74 -17.55 23.47
C SER A 325 -4.01 -17.62 24.97
N ASP A 326 -2.96 -17.80 25.77
CA ASP A 326 -3.03 -17.74 27.24
C ASP A 326 -3.30 -16.32 27.77
N LYS A 327 -3.21 -15.30 26.92
CA LYS A 327 -3.47 -13.91 27.29
C LYS A 327 -4.98 -13.68 27.50
N PRO A 328 -5.38 -12.89 28.51
CA PRO A 328 -6.79 -12.54 28.71
C PRO A 328 -7.38 -11.88 27.46
N LEU A 329 -8.53 -12.39 26.99
CA LEU A 329 -9.23 -11.86 25.83
C LEU A 329 -10.73 -11.82 26.08
N ASN A 330 -11.32 -10.62 25.95
CA ASN A 330 -12.75 -10.40 26.02
C ASN A 330 -13.41 -10.60 24.65
N VAL A 331 -13.61 -11.86 24.27
CA VAL A 331 -14.24 -12.25 23.00
C VAL A 331 -15.67 -11.71 22.86
N ALA A 332 -16.37 -11.52 23.99
CA ALA A 332 -17.76 -11.09 24.03
C ALA A 332 -17.97 -9.57 24.08
N TYR A 333 -16.91 -8.78 23.87
CA TYR A 333 -16.97 -7.32 23.90
C TYR A 333 -18.10 -6.75 23.01
N ASP A 334 -18.75 -5.69 23.50
CA ASP A 334 -19.88 -5.00 22.86
C ASP A 334 -20.94 -5.98 22.30
N HIS A 335 -21.42 -6.88 23.17
CA HIS A 335 -22.43 -7.87 22.84
C HIS A 335 -22.05 -8.70 21.60
N ASN A 336 -20.89 -9.36 21.66
CA ASN A 336 -20.35 -10.19 20.58
C ASN A 336 -20.20 -9.43 19.24
N ALA A 337 -19.66 -8.21 19.28
CA ALA A 337 -19.44 -7.39 18.09
C ALA A 337 -18.66 -8.13 16.98
N CYS A 338 -17.68 -8.95 17.38
CA CYS A 338 -16.89 -9.79 16.47
C CYS A 338 -17.75 -10.81 15.72
N LEU A 339 -18.62 -11.55 16.42
CA LEU A 339 -19.53 -12.53 15.81
C LEU A 339 -20.49 -11.83 14.85
N ARG A 340 -21.11 -10.72 15.28
CA ARG A 340 -22.04 -9.95 14.45
C ARG A 340 -21.37 -9.44 13.17
N ALA A 341 -20.15 -8.91 13.27
CA ALA A 341 -19.40 -8.43 12.11
C ALA A 341 -19.05 -9.57 11.14
N ALA A 342 -18.55 -10.70 11.65
CA ALA A 342 -18.23 -11.88 10.84
C ALA A 342 -19.47 -12.43 10.11
N CYS A 343 -20.62 -12.48 10.80
CA CYS A 343 -21.90 -12.89 10.23
C CYS A 343 -22.34 -11.97 9.08
N VAL A 344 -22.34 -10.64 9.28
CA VAL A 344 -22.71 -9.66 8.23
C VAL A 344 -21.81 -9.78 7.00
N LYS A 345 -20.51 -9.99 7.22
CA LYS A 345 -19.48 -10.08 6.17
C LYS A 345 -19.37 -11.46 5.52
N ASN A 346 -20.10 -12.46 6.01
CA ASN A 346 -20.10 -13.83 5.51
C ASN A 346 -18.77 -14.58 5.71
N HIS A 347 -18.06 -14.31 6.82
CA HIS A 347 -16.79 -14.98 7.14
C HIS A 347 -17.05 -16.28 7.90
N ILE A 348 -17.41 -17.33 7.14
CA ILE A 348 -17.92 -18.62 7.66
C ILE A 348 -16.95 -19.24 8.68
N GLN A 349 -15.66 -19.33 8.36
CA GLN A 349 -14.66 -19.95 9.26
C GLN A 349 -14.51 -19.16 10.57
N VAL A 350 -14.55 -17.83 10.52
CA VAL A 350 -14.53 -16.99 11.73
C VAL A 350 -15.78 -17.24 12.58
N VAL A 351 -16.96 -17.35 11.96
CA VAL A 351 -18.20 -17.67 12.69
C VAL A 351 -18.08 -19.03 13.36
N GLU A 352 -17.60 -20.06 12.66
CA GLU A 352 -17.39 -21.40 13.23
C GLU A 352 -16.44 -21.37 14.43
N LEU A 353 -15.31 -20.65 14.33
CA LEU A 353 -14.36 -20.50 15.42
C LEU A 353 -14.99 -19.80 16.63
N LEU A 354 -15.70 -18.70 16.42
CA LEU A 354 -16.34 -17.94 17.49
C LEU A 354 -17.47 -18.74 18.18
N LEU A 355 -18.26 -19.50 17.44
CA LEU A 355 -19.35 -20.32 18.02
C LEU A 355 -18.83 -21.48 18.88
N LYS A 356 -17.63 -22.01 18.56
CA LYS A 356 -16.96 -23.04 19.38
C LYS A 356 -16.45 -22.49 20.72
N ASP A 357 -16.25 -21.18 20.82
CA ASP A 357 -15.78 -20.55 22.05
C ASP A 357 -16.95 -20.35 23.03
N SER A 358 -16.87 -20.99 24.21
CA SER A 358 -17.93 -20.95 25.21
C SER A 358 -18.19 -19.55 25.79
N ARG A 359 -17.26 -18.60 25.61
CA ARG A 359 -17.43 -17.20 26.04
C ARG A 359 -18.39 -16.42 25.15
N VAL A 360 -18.64 -16.90 23.93
CA VAL A 360 -19.52 -16.25 22.95
C VAL A 360 -20.95 -16.76 23.13
N ASP A 361 -21.90 -15.83 23.23
CA ASP A 361 -23.34 -16.14 23.25
C ASP A 361 -24.03 -15.67 21.95
N PRO A 362 -24.37 -16.59 21.03
CA PRO A 362 -24.98 -16.20 19.75
C PRO A 362 -26.39 -15.62 19.89
N ALA A 363 -27.05 -15.75 21.05
CA ALA A 363 -28.38 -15.21 21.32
C ALA A 363 -28.37 -13.74 21.79
N GLU A 364 -27.19 -13.13 21.97
CA GLU A 364 -27.04 -11.74 22.39
C GLU A 364 -27.85 -10.74 21.53
N ARG A 365 -28.37 -9.70 22.19
CA ARG A 365 -29.29 -8.71 21.59
C ARG A 365 -30.43 -9.33 20.79
N GLN A 366 -31.08 -10.36 21.33
CA GLN A 366 -32.17 -11.09 20.66
C GLN A 366 -31.71 -11.67 19.31
N ASP A 367 -30.65 -12.48 19.34
CA ASP A 367 -30.11 -13.19 18.18
C ASP A 367 -29.77 -12.25 17.02
N GLU A 368 -29.17 -11.09 17.33
CA GLU A 368 -28.86 -10.07 16.33
C GLU A 368 -27.96 -10.61 15.21
N ALA A 369 -27.05 -11.54 15.55
CA ALA A 369 -26.22 -12.24 14.57
C ALA A 369 -27.05 -13.01 13.54
N LEU A 370 -28.08 -13.76 13.97
CA LEU A 370 -28.99 -14.48 13.08
C LEU A 370 -29.86 -13.49 12.29
N ARG A 371 -30.43 -12.49 12.97
CA ARG A 371 -31.26 -11.46 12.31
C ARG A 371 -30.51 -10.77 11.17
N PHE A 372 -29.26 -10.38 11.38
CA PHE A 372 -28.44 -9.79 10.32
C PHE A 372 -28.05 -10.79 9.22
N SER A 373 -27.71 -12.03 9.57
CA SER A 373 -27.42 -13.07 8.58
C SER A 373 -28.61 -13.31 7.65
N CYS A 374 -29.82 -13.35 8.20
CA CYS A 374 -31.06 -13.43 7.45
C CYS A 374 -31.32 -12.19 6.60
N ARG A 375 -31.04 -10.98 7.08
CA ARG A 375 -31.21 -9.74 6.31
C ARG A 375 -30.26 -9.66 5.12
N TYR A 376 -28.99 -10.04 5.31
CA TYR A 376 -27.95 -9.92 4.30
C TYR A 376 -27.80 -11.15 3.38
N GLY A 377 -28.66 -12.16 3.52
CA GLY A 377 -28.66 -13.32 2.62
C GLY A 377 -27.44 -14.22 2.84
N ARG A 378 -27.08 -14.51 4.10
CA ARG A 378 -25.89 -15.30 4.44
C ARG A 378 -26.27 -16.75 4.72
N ASP A 379 -26.63 -17.50 3.68
CA ASP A 379 -27.19 -18.86 3.80
C ASP A 379 -26.34 -19.78 4.69
N ALA A 380 -25.04 -19.90 4.42
CA ALA A 380 -24.14 -20.77 5.19
C ALA A 380 -24.01 -20.33 6.66
N VAL A 381 -23.98 -19.02 6.92
CA VAL A 381 -23.93 -18.49 8.30
C VAL A 381 -25.24 -18.74 9.02
N VAL A 382 -26.39 -18.65 8.34
CA VAL A 382 -27.69 -19.00 8.91
C VAL A 382 -27.72 -20.48 9.30
N GLU A 383 -27.25 -21.38 8.44
CA GLU A 383 -27.17 -22.81 8.78
C GLU A 383 -26.28 -23.05 10.00
N LEU A 384 -25.11 -22.40 10.07
CA LEU A 384 -24.22 -22.50 11.22
C LEU A 384 -24.87 -22.00 12.51
N LEU A 385 -25.49 -20.82 12.50
CA LEU A 385 -26.15 -20.27 13.67
C LEU A 385 -27.34 -21.13 14.12
N LEU A 386 -28.14 -21.65 13.19
CA LEU A 386 -29.27 -22.53 13.52
C LEU A 386 -28.82 -23.91 14.03
N SER A 387 -27.58 -24.31 13.78
CA SER A 387 -27.01 -25.53 14.35
C SER A 387 -26.63 -25.38 15.84
N ASP A 388 -26.53 -24.15 16.34
CA ASP A 388 -26.27 -23.87 17.74
C ASP A 388 -27.59 -23.81 18.53
N GLU A 389 -27.75 -24.71 19.50
CA GLU A 389 -29.00 -24.88 20.26
C GLU A 389 -29.39 -23.63 21.07
N ARG A 390 -28.43 -22.74 21.35
CA ARG A 390 -28.67 -21.49 22.09
C ARG A 390 -29.44 -20.48 21.26
N VAL A 391 -29.38 -20.58 19.93
CA VAL A 391 -30.02 -19.64 19.01
C VAL A 391 -31.54 -19.81 19.01
N ASN A 392 -32.24 -18.68 19.04
CA ASN A 392 -33.68 -18.61 18.89
C ASN A 392 -34.06 -18.06 17.49
N PRO A 393 -34.48 -18.92 16.54
CA PRO A 393 -34.90 -18.46 15.22
C PRO A 393 -36.13 -17.55 15.25
N ALA A 394 -36.94 -17.58 16.32
CA ALA A 394 -38.13 -16.74 16.49
C ALA A 394 -37.84 -15.40 17.18
N ALA A 395 -36.58 -15.02 17.35
CA ALA A 395 -36.17 -13.82 18.07
C ALA A 395 -36.82 -12.53 17.55
N ASN A 396 -36.97 -11.57 18.46
CA ASN A 396 -37.62 -10.26 18.24
C ASN A 396 -38.96 -10.36 17.47
N ASN A 397 -39.80 -11.32 17.85
CA ASN A 397 -41.08 -11.61 17.20
C ASN A 397 -40.92 -12.06 15.73
N ASN A 398 -40.19 -13.15 15.53
CA ASN A 398 -39.93 -13.73 14.20
C ASN A 398 -39.26 -12.74 13.23
N GLU A 399 -38.41 -11.84 13.72
CA GLU A 399 -37.68 -10.91 12.85
C GLU A 399 -36.76 -11.63 11.83
N PRO A 400 -36.05 -12.73 12.16
CA PRO A 400 -35.22 -13.44 11.18
C PRO A 400 -35.97 -13.80 9.89
N ILE A 401 -37.13 -14.46 10.00
CA ILE A 401 -37.92 -14.83 8.81
C ILE A 401 -38.53 -13.60 8.12
N ARG A 402 -38.98 -12.60 8.88
CA ARG A 402 -39.53 -11.36 8.31
C ARG A 402 -38.50 -10.61 7.47
N THR A 403 -37.28 -10.44 7.96
CA THR A 403 -36.24 -9.71 7.23
C THR A 403 -35.72 -10.51 6.05
N ALA A 404 -35.66 -11.85 6.13
CA ALA A 404 -35.37 -12.70 4.98
C ALA A 404 -36.45 -12.58 3.90
N CYS A 405 -37.72 -12.51 4.31
CA CYS A 405 -38.85 -12.29 3.41
C CYS A 405 -38.79 -10.92 2.73
N ALA A 406 -38.56 -9.85 3.52
CA ALA A 406 -38.43 -8.47 3.01
C ALA A 406 -37.34 -8.34 1.94
N MET A 407 -36.23 -9.05 2.12
CA MET A 407 -35.06 -9.00 1.24
C MET A 407 -35.08 -10.05 0.12
N GLY A 408 -36.07 -10.95 0.10
CA GLY A 408 -36.26 -11.93 -0.97
C GLY A 408 -35.39 -13.18 -0.88
N HIS A 409 -34.80 -13.47 0.28
CA HIS A 409 -33.86 -14.58 0.47
C HIS A 409 -34.59 -15.92 0.59
N LEU A 410 -35.05 -16.45 -0.53
CA LEU A 410 -35.90 -17.66 -0.62
C LEU A 410 -35.29 -18.88 0.08
N SER A 411 -34.00 -19.12 -0.07
CA SER A 411 -33.30 -20.25 0.55
C SER A 411 -33.35 -20.17 2.07
N ILE A 412 -33.03 -19.00 2.64
CA ILE A 412 -33.13 -18.72 4.08
C ILE A 412 -34.57 -18.87 4.58
N VAL A 413 -35.57 -18.35 3.85
CA VAL A 413 -36.98 -18.50 4.25
C VAL A 413 -37.36 -19.97 4.32
N LYS A 414 -37.06 -20.76 3.29
CA LYS A 414 -37.33 -22.20 3.30
C LYS A 414 -36.65 -22.90 4.46
N ARG A 415 -35.40 -22.55 4.76
CA ARG A 415 -34.67 -23.13 5.88
C ARG A 415 -35.32 -22.79 7.22
N LEU A 416 -35.66 -21.52 7.44
CA LEU A 416 -36.30 -21.05 8.68
C LEU A 416 -37.67 -21.71 8.89
N LEU A 417 -38.44 -21.96 7.83
CA LEU A 417 -39.74 -22.65 7.94
C LEU A 417 -39.62 -24.08 8.48
N LEU A 418 -38.44 -24.72 8.36
CA LEU A 418 -38.18 -26.03 8.98
C LEU A 418 -38.03 -25.95 10.51
N GLU A 419 -37.79 -24.77 11.08
CA GLU A 419 -37.68 -24.58 12.52
C GLU A 419 -39.05 -24.55 13.17
N SER A 420 -39.28 -25.43 14.15
CA SER A 420 -40.56 -25.55 14.85
C SER A 420 -40.94 -24.30 15.66
N LYS A 421 -39.93 -23.53 16.11
CA LYS A 421 -40.12 -22.28 16.87
C LYS A 421 -40.63 -21.13 15.99
N ILE A 422 -40.43 -21.20 14.66
CA ILE A 422 -40.88 -20.16 13.74
C ILE A 422 -42.40 -20.21 13.58
N ASP A 423 -43.03 -19.05 13.71
CA ASP A 423 -44.44 -18.85 13.36
C ASP A 423 -44.53 -17.94 12.11
N PRO A 424 -44.84 -18.48 10.92
CA PRO A 424 -44.95 -17.68 9.70
C PRO A 424 -46.17 -16.76 9.68
N THR A 425 -47.14 -16.96 10.58
CA THR A 425 -48.37 -16.15 10.68
C THR A 425 -48.24 -15.00 11.70
N ALA A 426 -47.14 -14.96 12.45
CA ALA A 426 -46.90 -14.01 13.51
C ALA A 426 -47.06 -12.54 13.05
N LYS A 427 -47.55 -11.70 13.97
CA LYS A 427 -47.82 -10.27 13.74
C LYS A 427 -48.69 -10.04 12.49
N PHE A 428 -49.80 -10.76 12.37
CA PHE A 428 -50.77 -10.59 11.29
C PHE A 428 -50.14 -10.83 9.91
N TYR A 429 -49.48 -11.97 9.73
CA TYR A 429 -48.80 -12.31 8.48
C TYR A 429 -47.75 -11.26 8.07
N ALA A 430 -46.99 -10.74 9.05
CA ALA A 430 -46.00 -9.72 8.76
C ALA A 430 -44.96 -10.21 7.74
N ALA A 431 -44.50 -11.46 7.84
CA ALA A 431 -43.48 -12.00 6.94
C ALA A 431 -43.94 -12.01 5.47
N SER A 432 -45.16 -12.46 5.17
CA SER A 432 -45.70 -12.43 3.80
C SER A 432 -45.96 -11.01 3.32
N THR A 433 -46.42 -10.12 4.21
CA THR A 433 -46.60 -8.71 3.91
C THR A 433 -45.28 -8.07 3.47
N GLU A 434 -44.18 -8.32 4.20
CA GLU A 434 -42.85 -7.82 3.82
C GLU A 434 -42.38 -8.39 2.47
N ALA A 435 -42.57 -9.70 2.24
CA ALA A 435 -42.22 -10.32 0.96
C ALA A 435 -42.99 -9.73 -0.23
N TYR A 436 -44.26 -9.34 -0.03
CA TYR A 436 -45.05 -8.69 -1.07
C TYR A 436 -44.67 -7.26 -1.32
N LYS A 437 -44.41 -6.47 -0.27
CA LYS A 437 -43.85 -5.12 -0.42
C LYS A 437 -42.56 -5.15 -1.25
N GLY A 438 -41.75 -6.20 -1.10
CA GLY A 438 -40.56 -6.47 -1.91
C GLY A 438 -40.79 -7.15 -3.27
N SER A 439 -42.03 -7.47 -3.65
CA SER A 439 -42.37 -8.21 -4.89
C SER A 439 -41.71 -9.60 -5.02
N HIS A 440 -41.45 -10.27 -3.89
CA HIS A 440 -40.74 -11.55 -3.82
C HIS A 440 -41.67 -12.75 -4.01
N HIS A 441 -42.19 -12.91 -5.21
CA HIS A 441 -43.17 -13.96 -5.56
C HIS A 441 -42.73 -15.40 -5.20
N GLY A 442 -41.44 -15.71 -5.31
CA GLY A 442 -40.90 -17.01 -4.91
C GLY A 442 -41.03 -17.28 -3.41
N VAL A 443 -40.78 -16.25 -2.58
CA VAL A 443 -40.93 -16.29 -1.12
C VAL A 443 -42.40 -16.46 -0.74
N LEU A 444 -43.29 -15.72 -1.38
CA LEU A 444 -44.73 -15.81 -1.14
C LEU A 444 -45.29 -17.19 -1.43
N LYS A 445 -44.85 -17.79 -2.53
CA LYS A 445 -45.19 -19.18 -2.86
C LYS A 445 -44.63 -20.17 -1.84
N ALA A 446 -43.48 -19.91 -1.23
CA ALA A 446 -42.93 -20.76 -0.19
C ALA A 446 -43.74 -20.64 1.11
N LEU A 447 -44.09 -19.42 1.54
CA LEU A 447 -44.92 -19.18 2.71
C LEU A 447 -46.32 -19.81 2.56
N ALA A 448 -46.98 -19.63 1.41
CA ALA A 448 -48.30 -20.20 1.15
C ALA A 448 -48.33 -21.74 1.03
N ARG A 449 -47.16 -22.38 0.94
CA ARG A 449 -47.03 -23.85 0.95
C ARG A 449 -46.77 -24.42 2.34
N ASP A 450 -46.47 -23.56 3.32
CA ASP A 450 -46.33 -23.99 4.71
C ASP A 450 -47.69 -24.37 5.28
N GLU A 451 -47.79 -25.53 5.92
CA GLU A 451 -49.08 -26.06 6.41
C GLU A 451 -49.71 -25.21 7.52
N ARG A 452 -48.92 -24.36 8.18
CA ARG A 452 -49.38 -23.45 9.24
C ARG A 452 -50.00 -22.18 8.67
N VAL A 453 -49.89 -21.94 7.37
CA VAL A 453 -50.36 -20.72 6.69
C VAL A 453 -51.66 -21.00 5.94
N ASP A 454 -52.70 -20.20 6.21
CA ASP A 454 -53.89 -20.14 5.35
C ASP A 454 -53.60 -19.14 4.21
N PRO A 455 -53.51 -19.58 2.93
CA PRO A 455 -53.19 -18.71 1.82
C PRO A 455 -54.22 -17.61 1.58
N ILE A 456 -55.50 -17.85 1.88
CA ILE A 456 -56.59 -16.88 1.66
C ILE A 456 -56.49 -15.77 2.70
N GLU A 457 -56.31 -16.11 3.98
CA GLU A 457 -56.13 -15.12 5.03
C GLU A 457 -54.79 -14.38 4.84
N MET A 458 -53.71 -15.07 4.46
CA MET A 458 -52.45 -14.44 4.08
C MET A 458 -52.66 -13.38 2.98
N GLU A 459 -53.44 -13.70 1.93
CA GLU A 459 -53.74 -12.78 0.84
C GLU A 459 -54.67 -11.62 1.24
N ARG A 460 -55.43 -11.80 2.32
CA ARG A 460 -56.30 -10.73 2.84
C ARG A 460 -55.49 -9.65 3.56
N TYR A 461 -54.52 -10.05 4.39
CA TYR A 461 -53.78 -9.12 5.25
C TYR A 461 -52.92 -8.11 4.48
N TRP A 462 -52.16 -8.56 3.49
CA TRP A 462 -51.32 -7.66 2.69
C TRP A 462 -52.15 -6.72 1.77
N SER A 463 -53.39 -7.09 1.40
CA SER A 463 -54.29 -6.32 0.53
C SER A 463 -54.94 -5.20 1.35
N MET A 464 -55.35 -5.49 2.59
CA MET A 464 -55.88 -4.51 3.54
C MET A 464 -54.86 -3.44 3.95
N GLN A 465 -53.59 -3.82 4.12
CA GLN A 465 -52.50 -2.85 4.43
C GLN A 465 -52.31 -1.82 3.31
N ILE A 466 -52.42 -2.23 2.05
CA ILE A 466 -52.24 -1.35 0.88
C ILE A 466 -53.44 -0.43 0.70
N GLU A 467 -54.66 -0.94 0.83
CA GLU A 467 -55.86 -0.10 0.82
C GLU A 467 -55.85 0.94 1.96
N GLY A 468 -55.24 0.61 3.10
CA GLY A 468 -55.00 1.54 4.21
C GLY A 468 -54.00 2.65 3.88
N GLU A 469 -52.84 2.30 3.31
CA GLU A 469 -51.81 3.28 2.91
C GLU A 469 -52.30 4.24 1.81
N PHE A 470 -53.08 3.74 0.83
CA PHE A 470 -53.71 4.56 -0.21
C PHE A 470 -54.83 5.47 0.30
N ARG A 471 -55.48 5.16 1.43
CA ARG A 471 -56.50 6.02 2.05
C ARG A 471 -55.91 7.13 2.92
N THR A 472 -54.64 7.01 3.32
CA THR A 472 -53.92 7.99 4.14
C THR A 472 -53.08 8.99 3.32
N LEU A 473 -52.84 8.71 2.04
CA LEU A 473 -52.29 9.63 1.04
C LEU A 473 -53.42 10.44 0.39
#